data_AF-A0A812KRI4-F1
#
_entry.id   AF-A0A812KRI4-F1
#
_cell.length_a   1.000
_cell.length_b   1.000
_cell.length_c   1.000
_cell.angle_alpha   90.00
_cell.angle_beta   90.00
_cell.angle_gamma   90.00
#
_symmetry.space_group_name_H-M   'P 1'
#
loop_
_entity.id
_entity.type
_entity.pdbx_description
1 polymer ?
#
loop_
_entity_poly.entity_id
_entity_poly.type
_entity_poly.pdbx_seq_one_letter_code
_entity_poly.pdbx_strand_id
1 'polypeptide(L)'
;MLEEALAAPGSHYRSQGELRQQIEAWKETDRANFDADRYYDSWRAAGYTEHNRGSQETLARRALQLCSIPTGEPPVDHTKECLLAVDLGCGSGLSTAVAGGVRAATLGTIGIDLSSEMLRSPEWEEVSSQPSPLSGERLRCDLSQPLPFRAGVFDLCFSVSAVHYLAQASATRTAEERIGALTRSLRGVLAPSSKPCALQAYLTRDSNALQLFRDVALKDGWNLCDLVVDQSHGRPAERDFLYLVRSLSETTRKPPRCALYAHAHASCALAMEAWAKTSGLPPVCLDGGHRAWLVREHDRFAKRLVRLRKRCQTDGAQLDHAQPLDAQSQLLAEKLEGAIAECENVDEEARLSTVLGLLHA
;
A
#
# COMPACT_ATOMS: atom_id res chain seq x y z
N MET A 1 -36.81 11.43 22.17
CA MET A 1 -37.41 11.03 20.88
C MET A 1 -36.94 9.66 20.37
N LEU A 2 -35.67 9.45 19.97
CA LEU A 2 -35.22 8.13 19.48
C LEU A 2 -35.15 7.06 20.58
N GLU A 3 -34.62 7.40 21.77
CA GLU A 3 -34.55 6.45 22.90
C GLU A 3 -35.93 6.08 23.44
N GLU A 4 -36.84 7.05 23.56
CA GLU A 4 -38.23 6.81 23.97
C GLU A 4 -38.97 5.93 22.96
N ALA A 5 -38.72 6.09 21.66
CA ALA A 5 -39.28 5.24 20.61
C ALA A 5 -38.74 3.80 20.69
N LEU A 6 -37.44 3.63 21.00
CA LEU A 6 -36.81 2.30 21.16
C LEU A 6 -37.23 1.61 22.47
N ALA A 7 -37.58 2.37 23.51
CA ALA A 7 -38.08 1.84 24.78
C ALA A 7 -39.54 1.35 24.71
N ALA A 8 -40.27 1.65 23.63
CA ALA A 8 -41.67 1.27 23.49
C ALA A 8 -41.86 -0.27 23.42
N PRO A 9 -42.98 -0.82 23.96
CA PRO A 9 -43.22 -2.26 24.00
C PRO A 9 -43.16 -2.99 22.65
N GLY A 10 -43.47 -2.29 21.54
CA GLY A 10 -43.44 -2.81 20.17
C GLY A 10 -42.13 -2.59 19.40
N SER A 11 -41.09 -2.02 20.01
CA SER A 11 -39.80 -1.86 19.34
C SER A 11 -39.05 -3.20 19.28
N HIS A 12 -38.45 -3.51 18.13
CA HIS A 12 -37.58 -4.66 17.94
C HIS A 12 -36.23 -4.52 18.68
N TYR A 13 -35.81 -3.29 18.98
CA TYR A 13 -34.56 -3.00 19.70
C TYR A 13 -34.85 -2.11 20.90
N ARG A 14 -34.31 -2.46 22.07
CA ARG A 14 -34.59 -1.80 23.36
C ARG A 14 -33.68 -0.62 23.64
N SER A 15 -32.60 -0.46 22.87
CA SER A 15 -31.65 0.64 23.01
C SER A 15 -30.99 1.02 21.68
N GLN A 16 -30.38 2.20 21.63
CA GLN A 16 -29.55 2.60 20.50
C GLN A 16 -28.32 1.67 20.34
N GLY A 17 -27.81 1.13 21.45
CA GLY A 17 -26.68 0.18 21.44
C GLY A 17 -27.04 -1.12 20.72
N GLU A 18 -28.20 -1.70 21.03
CA GLU A 18 -28.71 -2.90 20.36
C GLU A 18 -28.97 -2.66 18.87
N LEU A 19 -29.60 -1.53 18.52
CA LEU A 19 -29.82 -1.17 17.12
C LEU A 19 -28.50 -1.03 16.35
N ARG A 20 -27.48 -0.40 16.95
CA ARG A 20 -26.14 -0.28 16.35
C ARG A 20 -25.49 -1.65 16.15
N GLN A 21 -25.55 -2.53 17.15
CA GLN A 21 -25.01 -3.89 17.02
C GLN A 21 -25.71 -4.67 15.91
N GLN A 22 -27.04 -4.57 15.80
CA GLN A 22 -27.77 -5.24 14.73
C GLN A 22 -27.43 -4.69 13.35
N ILE A 23 -27.29 -3.37 13.22
CA ILE A 23 -26.83 -2.73 11.96
C ILE A 23 -25.45 -3.26 11.56
N GLU A 24 -24.51 -3.36 12.51
CA GLU A 24 -23.19 -3.93 12.23
C GLU A 24 -23.27 -5.41 11.85
N ALA A 25 -24.12 -6.21 12.51
CA ALA A 25 -24.34 -7.61 12.15
C ALA A 25 -24.94 -7.77 10.73
N TRP A 26 -25.86 -6.90 10.33
CA TRP A 26 -26.39 -6.88 8.96
C TRP A 26 -25.33 -6.47 7.94
N LYS A 27 -24.52 -5.46 8.23
CA LYS A 27 -23.38 -5.08 7.38
C LYS A 27 -22.40 -6.23 7.21
N GLU A 28 -22.13 -6.97 8.28
CA GLU A 28 -21.23 -8.12 8.23
C GLU A 28 -21.80 -9.25 7.36
N THR A 29 -23.10 -9.51 7.48
CA THR A 29 -23.81 -10.48 6.64
C THR A 29 -23.81 -10.06 5.16
N ASP A 30 -24.02 -8.78 4.87
CA ASP A 30 -23.99 -8.25 3.51
C ASP A 30 -22.58 -8.37 2.90
N ARG A 31 -21.53 -8.01 3.65
CA ARG A 31 -20.13 -8.19 3.24
C ARG A 31 -19.76 -9.65 2.99
N ALA A 32 -20.22 -10.56 3.86
CA ALA A 32 -19.97 -11.98 3.71
C ALA A 32 -20.58 -12.58 2.43
N ASN A 33 -21.64 -11.95 1.92
CA ASN A 33 -22.34 -12.32 0.69
C ASN A 33 -22.05 -11.34 -0.46
N PHE A 34 -20.94 -10.59 -0.39
CA PHE A 34 -20.58 -9.61 -1.40
C PHE A 34 -20.50 -10.24 -2.80
N ASP A 35 -21.19 -9.62 -3.74
CA ASP A 35 -21.18 -9.96 -5.16
C ASP A 35 -20.79 -8.71 -5.94
N ALA A 36 -19.64 -8.76 -6.62
CA ALA A 36 -19.10 -7.62 -7.36
C ALA A 36 -19.96 -7.24 -8.57
N ASP A 37 -20.58 -8.21 -9.26
CA ASP A 37 -21.46 -7.92 -10.41
C ASP A 37 -22.78 -7.29 -9.94
N ARG A 38 -23.23 -7.62 -8.73
CA ARG A 38 -24.38 -6.96 -8.11
C ARG A 38 -24.04 -5.59 -7.54
N TYR A 39 -22.83 -5.44 -7.00
CA TYR A 39 -22.39 -4.20 -6.38
C TYR A 39 -22.08 -3.12 -7.43
N TYR A 40 -21.34 -3.46 -8.48
CA TYR A 40 -20.98 -2.54 -9.56
C TYR A 40 -21.92 -2.72 -10.75
N ASP A 41 -22.97 -1.90 -10.79
CA ASP A 41 -23.69 -1.62 -12.02
C ASP A 41 -22.99 -0.51 -12.84
N SER A 42 -23.46 -0.26 -14.07
CA SER A 42 -22.86 0.74 -14.96
C SER A 42 -22.82 2.15 -14.34
N TRP A 43 -23.84 2.53 -13.55
CA TRP A 43 -23.89 3.84 -12.90
C TRP A 43 -22.88 3.94 -11.75
N ARG A 44 -22.78 2.92 -10.90
CA ARG A 44 -21.83 2.90 -9.79
C ARG A 44 -20.40 2.78 -10.27
N ALA A 45 -20.14 1.99 -11.32
CA ALA A 45 -18.83 1.89 -11.94
C ALA A 45 -18.35 3.25 -12.48
N ALA A 46 -19.23 3.98 -13.19
CA ALA A 46 -18.92 5.32 -13.69
C ALA A 46 -18.67 6.32 -12.54
N GLY A 47 -19.56 6.34 -11.54
CA GLY A 47 -19.42 7.23 -10.38
C GLY A 47 -18.16 6.95 -9.55
N TYR A 48 -17.81 5.68 -9.36
CA TYR A 48 -16.58 5.27 -8.67
C TYR A 48 -15.34 5.70 -9.46
N THR A 49 -15.33 5.46 -10.77
CA THR A 49 -14.19 5.77 -11.64
C THR A 49 -13.91 7.26 -11.67
N GLU A 50 -14.94 8.09 -11.84
CA GLU A 50 -14.79 9.54 -11.83
C GLU A 50 -14.31 10.06 -10.48
N HIS A 51 -14.88 9.58 -9.37
CA HIS A 51 -14.51 10.04 -8.03
C HIS A 51 -13.06 9.71 -7.67
N ASN A 52 -12.55 8.56 -8.14
CA ASN A 52 -11.26 8.03 -7.71
C ASN A 52 -10.12 8.21 -8.72
N ARG A 53 -10.36 8.77 -9.92
CA ARG A 53 -9.35 8.91 -10.99
C ARG A 53 -8.00 9.46 -10.48
N GLY A 54 -8.01 10.61 -9.81
CA GLY A 54 -6.78 11.26 -9.36
C GLY A 54 -6.07 10.52 -8.21
N SER A 55 -6.82 9.89 -7.29
CA SER A 55 -6.22 9.11 -6.20
C SER A 55 -5.63 7.81 -6.73
N GLN A 56 -6.35 7.11 -7.62
CA GLN A 56 -5.91 5.87 -8.26
C GLN A 56 -4.63 6.07 -9.06
N GLU A 57 -4.51 7.17 -9.81
CA GLU A 57 -3.28 7.48 -10.54
C GLU A 57 -2.07 7.57 -9.60
N THR A 58 -2.20 8.34 -8.51
CA THR A 58 -1.10 8.53 -7.55
C THR A 58 -0.70 7.22 -6.88
N LEU A 59 -1.69 6.39 -6.52
CA LEU A 59 -1.46 5.09 -5.88
C LEU A 59 -0.82 4.09 -6.85
N ALA A 60 -1.27 4.06 -8.11
CA ALA A 60 -0.70 3.22 -9.15
C ALA A 60 0.75 3.57 -9.43
N ARG A 61 1.06 4.88 -9.58
CA ARG A 61 2.45 5.33 -9.71
C ARG A 61 3.30 4.86 -8.54
N ARG A 62 2.81 5.02 -7.30
CA ARG A 62 3.54 4.56 -6.11
C ARG A 62 3.73 3.05 -6.06
N ALA A 63 2.72 2.27 -6.41
CA ALA A 63 2.84 0.81 -6.47
C ALA A 63 3.89 0.38 -7.49
N LEU A 64 3.92 1.00 -8.68
CA LEU A 64 4.95 0.75 -9.70
C LEU A 64 6.36 1.14 -9.22
N GLN A 65 6.51 2.28 -8.56
CA GLN A 65 7.79 2.69 -7.98
C GLN A 65 8.30 1.70 -6.93
N LEU A 66 7.40 1.17 -6.10
CA LEU A 66 7.70 0.08 -5.15
C LEU A 66 8.07 -1.23 -5.87
N CYS A 67 7.49 -1.50 -7.04
CA CYS A 67 7.91 -2.60 -7.92
C CYS A 67 9.22 -2.31 -8.70
N SER A 68 9.96 -1.25 -8.32
CA SER A 68 11.19 -0.83 -8.99
C SER A 68 11.00 -0.42 -10.45
N ILE A 69 9.83 0.15 -10.76
CA ILE A 69 9.54 0.77 -12.05
C ILE A 69 9.60 2.29 -11.89
N PRO A 70 10.54 2.98 -12.55
CA PRO A 70 10.54 4.43 -12.57
C PRO A 70 9.30 4.96 -13.30
N THR A 71 8.59 5.92 -12.69
CA THR A 71 7.37 6.51 -13.26
C THR A 71 7.56 7.95 -13.75
N GLY A 72 8.71 8.55 -13.45
CA GLY A 72 9.11 9.85 -13.95
C GLY A 72 9.70 9.79 -15.36
N GLU A 73 10.16 10.94 -15.85
CA GLU A 73 10.84 11.01 -17.15
C GLU A 73 12.20 10.30 -17.07
N PRO A 74 12.47 9.31 -17.94
CA PRO A 74 13.74 8.62 -17.96
C PRO A 74 14.86 9.51 -18.52
N PRO A 75 16.14 9.24 -18.17
CA PRO A 75 17.28 9.84 -18.85
C PRO A 75 17.26 9.62 -20.38
N VAL A 76 17.93 10.50 -21.13
CA VAL A 76 17.96 10.46 -22.61
C VAL A 76 18.57 9.16 -23.15
N ASP A 77 19.52 8.58 -22.43
CA ASP A 77 20.27 7.36 -22.77
C ASP A 77 19.71 6.09 -22.10
N HIS A 78 18.49 6.16 -21.54
CA HIS A 78 17.88 5.06 -20.82
C HIS A 78 17.52 3.89 -21.74
N THR A 79 18.04 2.69 -21.41
CA THR A 79 17.64 1.44 -22.07
C THR A 79 16.34 0.94 -21.46
N LYS A 80 15.28 0.84 -22.27
CA LYS A 80 13.98 0.37 -21.80
C LYS A 80 14.00 -1.15 -21.57
N GLU A 81 13.68 -1.55 -20.35
CA GLU A 81 13.32 -2.94 -20.07
C GLU A 81 11.97 -3.27 -20.72
N CYS A 82 11.82 -4.49 -21.23
CA CYS A 82 10.54 -5.03 -21.66
C CYS A 82 10.09 -6.03 -20.59
N LEU A 83 8.97 -5.73 -19.92
CA LEU A 83 8.48 -6.51 -18.79
C LEU A 83 7.00 -6.84 -18.98
N LEU A 84 6.59 -7.97 -18.44
CA LEU A 84 5.19 -8.40 -18.37
C LEU A 84 4.67 -8.27 -16.93
N ALA A 85 3.63 -7.46 -16.75
CA ALA A 85 3.00 -7.16 -15.47
C ALA A 85 1.58 -7.70 -15.40
N VAL A 86 1.14 -8.00 -14.18
CA VAL A 86 -0.27 -8.25 -13.86
C VAL A 86 -0.79 -7.19 -12.88
N ASP A 87 -1.93 -6.59 -13.23
CA ASP A 87 -2.65 -5.62 -12.40
C ASP A 87 -3.85 -6.31 -11.74
N LEU A 88 -3.75 -6.56 -10.43
CA LEU A 88 -4.78 -7.29 -9.68
C LEU A 88 -5.86 -6.35 -9.15
N GLY A 89 -7.11 -6.62 -9.53
CA GLY A 89 -8.24 -5.74 -9.26
C GLY A 89 -8.15 -4.46 -10.09
N CYS A 90 -7.90 -4.61 -11.39
CA CYS A 90 -7.65 -3.49 -12.31
C CYS A 90 -8.86 -2.57 -12.50
N GLY A 91 -10.06 -3.00 -12.09
CA GLY A 91 -11.29 -2.22 -12.20
C GLY A 91 -11.53 -1.70 -13.61
N SER A 92 -11.78 -0.39 -13.71
CA SER A 92 -11.99 0.35 -14.95
C SER A 92 -10.71 0.63 -15.74
N GLY A 93 -9.57 0.09 -15.32
CA GLY A 93 -8.30 0.21 -16.02
C GLY A 93 -7.49 1.46 -15.68
N LEU A 94 -7.88 2.24 -14.67
CA LEU A 94 -7.16 3.46 -14.28
C LEU A 94 -5.70 3.16 -13.87
N SER A 95 -5.47 2.13 -13.07
CA SER A 95 -4.13 1.70 -12.66
C SER A 95 -3.34 1.10 -13.83
N THR A 96 -4.02 0.37 -14.72
CA THR A 96 -3.44 -0.20 -15.94
C THR A 96 -3.02 0.90 -16.93
N ALA A 97 -3.81 1.97 -17.06
CA ALA A 97 -3.49 3.14 -17.88
C ALA A 97 -2.20 3.81 -17.43
N VAL A 98 -1.97 3.90 -16.11
CA VAL A 98 -0.71 4.43 -15.57
C VAL A 98 0.47 3.54 -15.96
N ALA A 99 0.33 2.21 -15.85
CA ALA A 99 1.39 1.28 -16.20
C ALA A 99 1.77 1.36 -17.69
N GLY A 100 0.79 1.39 -18.61
CA GLY A 100 1.06 1.51 -20.04
C GLY A 100 1.55 2.90 -20.47
N GLY A 101 1.35 3.93 -19.63
CA GLY A 101 1.89 5.28 -19.82
C GLY A 101 3.34 5.48 -19.31
N VAL A 102 3.94 4.49 -18.63
CA VAL A 102 5.31 4.60 -18.13
C VAL A 102 6.31 4.68 -19.30
N ARG A 103 7.17 5.70 -19.30
CA ARG A 103 8.18 5.90 -20.36
C ARG A 103 9.48 5.14 -20.13
N ALA A 104 9.83 4.88 -18.87
CA ALA A 104 11.08 4.24 -18.47
C ALA A 104 11.09 2.71 -18.68
N ALA A 105 9.96 2.08 -18.96
CA ALA A 105 9.88 0.66 -19.28
C ALA A 105 8.78 0.42 -20.31
N THR A 106 8.91 -0.64 -21.10
CA THR A 106 7.81 -1.15 -21.91
C THR A 106 7.10 -2.21 -21.09
N LEU A 107 5.95 -1.85 -20.52
CA LEU A 107 5.16 -2.72 -19.64
C LEU A 107 3.96 -3.31 -20.37
N GLY A 108 4.08 -4.56 -20.83
CA GLY A 108 2.90 -5.32 -21.19
C GLY A 108 2.10 -5.62 -19.93
N THR A 109 0.84 -5.18 -19.84
CA THR A 109 0.07 -5.30 -18.60
C THR A 109 -1.26 -6.00 -18.87
N ILE A 110 -1.52 -7.08 -18.14
CA ILE A 110 -2.82 -7.77 -18.17
C ILE A 110 -3.59 -7.40 -16.91
N GLY A 111 -4.79 -6.82 -17.09
CA GLY A 111 -5.69 -6.49 -16.00
C GLY A 111 -6.55 -7.69 -15.56
N ILE A 112 -6.79 -7.81 -14.25
CA ILE A 112 -7.70 -8.80 -13.69
C ILE A 112 -8.70 -8.13 -12.76
N ASP A 113 -9.99 -8.38 -12.95
CA ASP A 113 -11.01 -7.94 -12.00
C ASP A 113 -12.15 -8.97 -11.88
N LEU A 114 -12.89 -8.91 -10.78
CA LEU A 114 -14.05 -9.77 -10.57
C LEU A 114 -15.31 -9.20 -11.25
N SER A 115 -15.43 -7.87 -11.33
CA SER A 115 -16.60 -7.16 -11.84
C SER A 115 -16.59 -7.07 -13.36
N SER A 116 -17.65 -7.60 -13.97
CA SER A 116 -17.83 -7.52 -15.42
C SER A 116 -18.03 -6.09 -15.90
N GLU A 117 -18.72 -5.25 -15.12
CA GLU A 117 -19.00 -3.86 -15.48
C GLU A 117 -17.75 -2.98 -15.39
N MET A 118 -16.91 -3.19 -14.37
CA MET A 118 -15.62 -2.50 -14.29
C MET A 118 -14.72 -2.87 -15.49
N LEU A 119 -14.68 -4.13 -15.89
CA LEU A 119 -13.95 -4.56 -17.09
C LEU A 119 -14.55 -4.03 -18.40
N ARG A 120 -15.81 -3.61 -18.42
CA ARG A 120 -16.45 -3.02 -19.62
C ARG A 120 -16.49 -1.49 -19.58
N SER A 121 -15.87 -0.88 -18.58
CA SER A 121 -15.86 0.57 -18.42
C SER A 121 -15.27 1.27 -19.65
N PRO A 122 -15.83 2.42 -20.10
CA PRO A 122 -15.32 3.15 -21.26
C PRO A 122 -13.85 3.57 -21.16
N GLU A 123 -13.32 3.74 -19.95
CA GLU A 123 -11.92 4.08 -19.69
C GLU A 123 -10.93 3.05 -20.25
N TRP A 124 -11.36 1.81 -20.50
CA TRP A 124 -10.53 0.83 -21.20
C TRP A 124 -10.21 1.21 -22.64
N GLU A 125 -10.97 2.13 -23.27
CA GLU A 125 -10.61 2.69 -24.57
C GLU A 125 -9.28 3.48 -24.49
N GLU A 126 -9.08 4.24 -23.42
CA GLU A 126 -7.82 4.95 -23.16
C GLU A 126 -6.66 3.95 -23.07
N VAL A 127 -6.80 2.91 -22.25
CA VAL A 127 -5.79 1.85 -22.07
C VAL A 127 -5.47 1.15 -23.40
N SER A 128 -6.50 0.80 -24.16
CA SER A 128 -6.37 0.08 -25.44
C SER A 128 -5.71 0.93 -26.52
N SER A 129 -5.78 2.26 -26.41
CA SER A 129 -5.16 3.20 -27.36
C SER A 129 -3.66 3.45 -27.10
N GLN A 130 -3.14 3.01 -25.95
CA GLN A 130 -1.73 3.23 -25.59
C GLN A 130 -0.80 2.37 -26.45
N PRO A 131 0.43 2.84 -26.73
CA PRO A 131 1.39 2.13 -27.57
C PRO A 131 2.11 0.97 -26.84
N SER A 132 1.54 0.44 -25.75
CA SER A 132 2.12 -0.63 -24.96
C SER A 132 1.71 -2.00 -25.53
N PRO A 133 2.58 -3.04 -25.48
CA PRO A 133 2.13 -4.39 -25.79
C PRO A 133 1.01 -4.82 -24.84
N LEU A 134 0.07 -5.64 -25.33
CA LEU A 134 -1.08 -6.13 -24.55
C LEU A 134 -1.99 -5.00 -24.02
N SER A 135 -1.95 -3.81 -24.62
CA SER A 135 -2.84 -2.71 -24.29
C SER A 135 -4.31 -3.13 -24.41
N GLY A 136 -5.05 -3.01 -23.31
CA GLY A 136 -6.47 -3.38 -23.24
C GLY A 136 -6.74 -4.84 -22.86
N GLU A 137 -5.69 -5.68 -22.75
CA GLU A 137 -5.85 -7.07 -22.32
C GLU A 137 -6.29 -7.15 -20.87
N ARG A 138 -7.42 -7.82 -20.66
CA ARG A 138 -8.02 -7.97 -19.34
C ARG A 138 -8.91 -9.18 -19.28
N LEU A 139 -9.05 -9.75 -18.08
CA LEU A 139 -9.87 -10.92 -17.87
C LEU A 139 -10.62 -10.87 -16.56
N ARG A 140 -11.76 -11.56 -16.56
CA ARG A 140 -12.58 -11.72 -15.36
C ARG A 140 -12.05 -12.87 -14.51
N CYS A 141 -11.61 -12.59 -13.29
CA CYS A 141 -11.19 -13.60 -12.34
C CYS A 141 -11.41 -13.12 -10.90
N ASP A 142 -11.82 -14.04 -10.03
CA ASP A 142 -11.82 -13.83 -8.59
C ASP A 142 -10.40 -14.04 -8.04
N LEU A 143 -9.83 -13.03 -7.37
CA LEU A 143 -8.49 -13.15 -6.75
C LEU A 143 -8.48 -14.17 -5.60
N SER A 144 -9.63 -14.62 -5.11
CA SER A 144 -9.74 -15.71 -4.13
C SER A 144 -9.55 -17.10 -4.76
N GLN A 145 -9.34 -17.18 -6.07
CA GLN A 145 -9.12 -18.40 -6.85
C GLN A 145 -7.73 -18.37 -7.52
N PRO A 146 -7.21 -19.53 -7.96
CA PRO A 146 -5.97 -19.58 -8.74
C PRO A 146 -6.06 -18.71 -10.00
N LEU A 147 -5.04 -17.90 -10.24
CA LEU A 147 -4.89 -17.06 -11.42
C LEU A 147 -4.71 -17.93 -12.68
N PRO A 148 -5.40 -17.62 -13.80
CA PRO A 148 -5.46 -18.47 -14.99
C PRO A 148 -4.25 -18.28 -15.93
N PHE A 149 -3.02 -18.29 -15.39
CA PHE A 149 -1.80 -18.15 -16.19
C PHE A 149 -0.83 -19.29 -15.97
N ARG A 150 0.08 -19.45 -16.93
CA ARG A 150 1.19 -20.40 -16.79
C ARG A 150 2.17 -19.92 -15.72
N ALA A 151 2.89 -20.89 -15.14
CA ALA A 151 3.92 -20.58 -14.17
C ALA A 151 5.06 -19.75 -14.80
N GLY A 152 5.62 -18.82 -14.03
CA GLY A 152 6.83 -18.10 -14.44
C GLY A 152 6.68 -17.02 -15.52
N VAL A 153 5.46 -16.53 -15.79
CA VAL A 153 5.17 -15.63 -16.91
C VAL A 153 5.36 -14.15 -16.58
N PHE A 154 5.05 -13.71 -15.36
CA PHE A 154 5.06 -12.28 -15.02
C PHE A 154 6.38 -11.84 -14.35
N ASP A 155 6.91 -10.71 -14.80
CA ASP A 155 8.09 -10.07 -14.21
C ASP A 155 7.74 -9.26 -12.96
N LEU A 156 6.51 -8.76 -12.85
CA LEU A 156 6.04 -8.05 -11.66
C LEU A 156 4.52 -8.14 -11.50
N CYS A 157 4.06 -7.80 -10.30
CA CYS A 157 2.65 -7.66 -9.97
C CYS A 157 2.43 -6.41 -9.14
N PHE A 158 1.38 -5.67 -9.47
CA PHE A 158 0.89 -4.59 -8.65
C PHE A 158 -0.62 -4.67 -8.47
N SER A 159 -1.14 -3.94 -7.50
CA SER A 159 -2.58 -3.82 -7.24
C SER A 159 -2.86 -2.49 -6.59
N VAL A 160 -4.01 -1.90 -6.91
CA VAL A 160 -4.48 -0.67 -6.29
C VAL A 160 -5.89 -0.85 -5.72
N SER A 161 -6.01 -0.69 -4.41
CA SER A 161 -7.31 -0.67 -3.72
C SER A 161 -8.18 -1.90 -3.96
N ALA A 162 -7.57 -3.10 -4.12
CA ALA A 162 -8.32 -4.32 -4.37
C ALA A 162 -8.16 -5.37 -3.26
N VAL A 163 -6.94 -5.84 -3.00
CA VAL A 163 -6.69 -7.11 -2.27
C VAL A 163 -7.22 -7.17 -0.83
N HIS A 164 -7.54 -6.03 -0.19
CA HIS A 164 -8.09 -6.00 1.16
C HIS A 164 -9.43 -6.74 1.29
N TYR A 165 -10.20 -6.90 0.20
CA TYR A 165 -11.45 -7.68 0.23
C TYR A 165 -11.24 -9.16 0.59
N LEU A 166 -10.02 -9.69 0.38
CA LEU A 166 -9.67 -11.08 0.71
C LEU A 166 -9.64 -11.32 2.22
N ALA A 167 -9.37 -10.28 3.01
CA ALA A 167 -9.37 -10.34 4.47
C ALA A 167 -10.76 -10.14 5.09
N GLN A 168 -11.74 -9.65 4.32
CA GLN A 168 -13.12 -9.47 4.79
C GLN A 168 -13.80 -10.84 4.98
N ALA A 169 -14.85 -10.88 5.81
CA ALA A 169 -15.66 -12.08 5.98
C ALA A 169 -16.27 -12.54 4.66
N SER A 170 -16.46 -13.85 4.55
CA SER A 170 -17.12 -14.49 3.42
C SER A 170 -17.94 -15.68 3.92
N ALA A 171 -19.10 -15.91 3.32
CA ALA A 171 -19.99 -17.00 3.69
C ALA A 171 -19.45 -18.39 3.27
N THR A 172 -18.51 -18.44 2.33
CA THR A 172 -18.08 -19.70 1.69
C THR A 172 -16.68 -20.14 2.07
N ARG A 173 -15.76 -19.20 2.32
CA ARG A 173 -14.34 -19.49 2.56
C ARG A 173 -13.77 -18.53 3.59
N THR A 174 -12.82 -19.00 4.39
CA THR A 174 -12.11 -18.19 5.36
C THR A 174 -11.16 -17.19 4.68
N ALA A 175 -10.83 -16.08 5.35
CA ALA A 175 -9.85 -15.12 4.87
C ALA A 175 -8.48 -15.78 4.61
N GLU A 176 -8.05 -16.72 5.47
CA GLU A 176 -6.80 -17.47 5.29
C GLU A 176 -6.78 -18.25 3.96
N GLU A 177 -7.88 -18.96 3.64
CA GLU A 177 -7.98 -19.73 2.40
C GLU A 177 -7.99 -18.85 1.15
N ARG A 178 -8.64 -17.68 1.22
CA ARG A 178 -8.76 -16.72 0.12
C ARG A 178 -7.44 -16.02 -0.14
N ILE A 179 -6.78 -15.52 0.91
CA ILE A 179 -5.42 -14.95 0.83
C ILE A 179 -4.43 -16.00 0.33
N GLY A 180 -4.56 -17.24 0.82
CA GLY A 180 -3.67 -18.33 0.44
C GLY A 180 -3.82 -18.74 -1.03
N ALA A 181 -5.04 -18.71 -1.56
CA ALA A 181 -5.29 -18.95 -2.98
C ALA A 181 -4.58 -17.89 -3.84
N LEU A 182 -4.71 -16.61 -3.50
CA LEU A 182 -4.00 -15.54 -4.21
C LEU A 182 -2.49 -15.71 -4.08
N THR A 183 -1.96 -15.80 -2.87
CA THR A 183 -0.51 -15.74 -2.63
C THR A 183 0.23 -16.95 -3.19
N ARG A 184 -0.32 -18.17 -3.11
CA ARG A 184 0.24 -19.36 -3.80
C ARG A 184 0.22 -19.18 -5.32
N SER A 185 -0.93 -18.76 -5.86
CA SER A 185 -1.08 -18.65 -7.30
C SER A 185 -0.22 -17.53 -7.88
N LEU A 186 -0.21 -16.37 -7.25
CA LEU A 186 0.61 -15.22 -7.63
C LEU A 186 2.09 -15.60 -7.59
N ARG A 187 2.54 -16.26 -6.52
CA ARG A 187 3.89 -16.79 -6.46
C ARG A 187 4.17 -17.76 -7.61
N GLY A 188 3.23 -18.63 -7.99
CA GLY A 188 3.41 -19.57 -9.10
C GLY A 188 3.57 -18.90 -10.47
N VAL A 189 2.76 -17.87 -10.75
CA VAL A 189 2.75 -17.20 -12.07
C VAL A 189 3.86 -16.17 -12.25
N LEU A 190 4.48 -15.68 -11.18
CA LEU A 190 5.66 -14.80 -11.27
C LEU A 190 6.89 -15.58 -11.75
N ALA A 191 7.80 -14.91 -12.47
CA ALA A 191 9.11 -15.44 -12.83
C ALA A 191 9.99 -15.60 -11.57
N PRO A 192 10.97 -16.52 -11.54
CA PRO A 192 11.93 -16.61 -10.44
C PRO A 192 12.72 -15.31 -10.20
N SER A 193 12.98 -14.57 -11.28
CA SER A 193 13.64 -13.26 -11.29
C SER A 193 12.68 -12.08 -11.20
N SER A 194 11.42 -12.30 -10.80
CA SER A 194 10.42 -11.23 -10.71
C SER A 194 10.90 -10.11 -9.80
N LYS A 195 10.62 -8.87 -10.18
CA LYS A 195 10.79 -7.71 -9.32
C LYS A 195 9.88 -7.84 -8.07
N PRO A 196 10.18 -7.10 -7.00
CA PRO A 196 9.27 -6.98 -5.87
C PRO A 196 7.86 -6.58 -6.31
N CYS A 197 6.85 -7.09 -5.62
CA CYS A 197 5.44 -6.79 -5.91
C CYS A 197 4.89 -5.78 -4.88
N ALA A 198 3.99 -4.91 -5.31
CA ALA A 198 3.38 -3.90 -4.45
C ALA A 198 1.85 -3.90 -4.56
N LEU A 199 1.17 -4.26 -3.48
CA LEU A 199 -0.29 -4.34 -3.43
C LEU A 199 -0.81 -3.26 -2.49
N GLN A 200 -1.31 -2.16 -3.04
CA GLN A 200 -1.92 -1.10 -2.26
C GLN A 200 -3.29 -1.57 -1.74
N ALA A 201 -3.49 -1.44 -0.44
CA ALA A 201 -4.69 -1.94 0.25
C ALA A 201 -5.06 -1.03 1.44
N TYR A 202 -6.16 -1.33 2.13
CA TYR A 202 -6.58 -0.63 3.34
C TYR A 202 -6.52 -1.58 4.53
N LEU A 203 -5.30 -1.96 4.95
CA LEU A 203 -5.08 -3.04 5.90
C LEU A 203 -4.95 -2.55 7.33
N THR A 204 -4.45 -1.34 7.55
CA THR A 204 -4.32 -0.74 8.88
C THR A 204 -5.68 -0.40 9.52
N ARG A 205 -6.76 -0.46 8.74
CA ARG A 205 -8.14 -0.29 9.23
C ARG A 205 -8.70 -1.54 9.91
N ASP A 206 -8.12 -2.70 9.64
CA ASP A 206 -8.48 -3.98 10.23
C ASP A 206 -7.26 -4.53 10.98
N SER A 207 -7.38 -4.64 12.31
CA SER A 207 -6.26 -5.01 13.18
C SER A 207 -5.64 -6.36 12.84
N ASN A 208 -6.39 -7.26 12.20
CA ASN A 208 -5.92 -8.63 11.92
C ASN A 208 -5.54 -8.83 10.45
N ALA A 209 -6.08 -8.03 9.53
CA ALA A 209 -5.87 -8.22 8.09
C ALA A 209 -4.39 -8.23 7.71
N LEU A 210 -3.62 -7.25 8.18
CA LEU A 210 -2.19 -7.17 7.86
C LEU A 210 -1.42 -8.40 8.35
N GLN A 211 -1.63 -8.80 9.61
CA GLN A 211 -0.93 -9.94 10.19
C GLN A 211 -1.28 -11.23 9.46
N LEU A 212 -2.55 -11.42 9.11
CA LEU A 212 -3.00 -12.57 8.34
C LEU A 212 -2.34 -12.64 6.95
N PHE A 213 -2.27 -11.50 6.23
CA PHE A 213 -1.56 -11.44 4.94
C PHE A 213 -0.09 -11.84 5.07
N ARG A 214 0.61 -11.35 6.11
CA ARG A 214 2.01 -11.70 6.37
C ARG A 214 2.16 -13.20 6.62
N ASP A 215 1.38 -13.74 7.55
CA ASP A 215 1.52 -15.14 7.99
C ASP A 215 1.20 -16.11 6.84
N VAL A 216 0.15 -15.84 6.07
CA VAL A 216 -0.22 -16.66 4.91
C VAL A 216 0.80 -16.56 3.79
N ALA A 217 1.28 -15.36 3.45
CA ALA A 217 2.29 -15.19 2.40
C ALA A 217 3.60 -15.92 2.77
N LEU A 218 4.05 -15.82 4.02
CA LEU A 218 5.23 -16.54 4.50
C LEU A 218 5.03 -18.07 4.44
N LYS A 219 3.86 -18.55 4.88
CA LYS A 219 3.47 -19.98 4.79
C LYS A 219 3.46 -20.47 3.34
N ASP A 220 3.05 -19.63 2.40
CA ASP A 220 3.01 -19.93 0.97
C ASP A 220 4.35 -19.72 0.24
N GLY A 221 5.42 -19.46 1.00
CA GLY A 221 6.80 -19.46 0.51
C GLY A 221 7.28 -18.13 -0.06
N TRP A 222 6.61 -17.02 0.25
CA TRP A 222 7.18 -15.68 0.04
C TRP A 222 8.28 -15.43 1.07
N ASN A 223 9.42 -14.88 0.66
CA ASN A 223 10.49 -14.55 1.61
C ASN A 223 10.22 -13.26 2.38
N LEU A 224 9.45 -12.34 1.80
CA LEU A 224 8.98 -11.14 2.47
C LEU A 224 7.54 -10.84 2.08
N CYS A 225 6.73 -10.48 3.06
CA CYS A 225 5.49 -9.74 2.91
C CYS A 225 5.48 -8.72 4.06
N ASP A 226 5.56 -7.43 3.74
CA ASP A 226 5.66 -6.40 4.76
C ASP A 226 4.87 -5.15 4.40
N LEU A 227 4.58 -4.33 5.41
CA LEU A 227 3.86 -3.08 5.25
C LEU A 227 4.85 -1.94 4.97
N VAL A 228 4.65 -1.30 3.82
CA VAL A 228 5.18 0.03 3.53
C VAL A 228 4.05 1.03 3.70
N VAL A 229 4.25 2.02 4.56
CA VAL A 229 3.38 3.19 4.66
C VAL A 229 4.02 4.33 3.91
N ASP A 230 3.23 4.95 3.05
CA ASP A 230 3.63 6.16 2.34
C ASP A 230 2.45 7.13 2.27
N GLN A 231 2.75 8.42 2.24
CA GLN A 231 1.73 9.46 2.11
C GLN A 231 1.79 10.00 0.69
N SER A 232 0.66 10.31 0.08
CA SER A 232 0.68 10.97 -1.23
C SER A 232 1.27 12.37 -1.11
N HIS A 233 2.12 12.78 -2.07
CA HIS A 233 2.72 14.11 -2.07
C HIS A 233 1.66 15.21 -1.86
N GLY A 234 1.80 15.99 -0.78
CA GLY A 234 0.89 17.09 -0.46
C GLY A 234 -0.46 16.70 0.17
N ARG A 235 -0.70 15.43 0.48
CA ARG A 235 -1.88 14.99 1.25
C ARG A 235 -1.45 14.24 2.51
N PRO A 236 -2.01 14.56 3.68
CA PRO A 236 -1.57 13.98 4.96
C PRO A 236 -1.98 12.51 5.15
N ALA A 237 -2.80 11.97 4.26
CA ALA A 237 -3.41 10.67 4.47
C ALA A 237 -2.44 9.54 4.08
N GLU A 238 -2.13 8.69 5.05
CA GLU A 238 -1.30 7.49 4.91
C GLU A 238 -1.94 6.45 3.98
N ARG A 239 -1.10 5.69 3.29
CA ARG A 239 -1.49 4.64 2.35
C ARG A 239 -0.68 3.39 2.63
N ASP A 240 -1.38 2.26 2.71
CA ASP A 240 -0.78 0.97 2.99
C ASP A 240 -0.43 0.27 1.68
N PHE A 241 0.81 -0.19 1.58
CA PHE A 241 1.28 -1.05 0.50
C PHE A 241 1.86 -2.33 1.11
N LEU A 242 1.30 -3.48 0.73
CA LEU A 242 2.00 -4.75 0.94
C LEU A 242 3.14 -4.84 -0.06
N TYR A 243 4.35 -4.93 0.46
CA TYR A 243 5.56 -5.15 -0.31
C TYR A 243 5.94 -6.62 -0.20
N LEU A 244 5.91 -7.35 -1.32
CA LEU A 244 6.19 -8.77 -1.36
C LEU A 244 7.44 -9.08 -2.17
N VAL A 245 8.27 -9.97 -1.65
CA VAL A 245 9.47 -10.46 -2.33
C VAL A 245 9.44 -11.97 -2.39
N ARG A 246 9.49 -12.49 -3.60
CA ARG A 246 9.46 -13.93 -3.86
C ARG A 246 10.73 -14.64 -3.42
N SER A 247 11.89 -14.06 -3.73
CA SER A 247 13.21 -14.68 -3.52
C SER A 247 14.15 -13.69 -2.84
N LEU A 248 14.71 -14.07 -1.69
CA LEU A 248 15.75 -13.34 -0.96
C LEU A 248 16.86 -14.30 -0.54
N SER A 249 18.07 -13.79 -0.36
CA SER A 249 19.13 -14.53 0.32
C SER A 249 18.72 -14.82 1.77
N GLU A 250 19.02 -16.03 2.27
CA GLU A 250 18.74 -16.43 3.66
C GLU A 250 19.43 -15.52 4.69
N THR A 251 20.53 -14.86 4.29
CA THR A 251 21.29 -13.94 5.14
C THR A 251 20.71 -12.52 5.17
N THR A 252 19.69 -12.23 4.36
CA THR A 252 19.11 -10.89 4.26
C THR A 252 18.32 -10.54 5.53
N ARG A 253 18.68 -9.43 6.17
CA ARG A 253 17.95 -8.90 7.32
C ARG A 253 16.59 -8.37 6.88
N LYS A 254 15.61 -8.32 7.80
CA LYS A 254 14.31 -7.68 7.54
C LYS A 254 14.46 -6.16 7.31
N PRO A 255 13.53 -5.52 6.57
CA PRO A 255 13.54 -4.08 6.39
C PRO A 255 13.35 -3.35 7.73
N PRO A 256 14.07 -2.23 7.93
CA PRO A 256 14.01 -1.46 9.18
C PRO A 256 12.64 -0.81 9.34
N ARG A 257 12.23 -0.55 10.59
CA ARG A 257 11.00 0.22 10.84
C ARG A 257 11.32 1.70 10.71
N CYS A 258 10.33 2.48 10.29
CA CYS A 258 10.45 3.92 10.25
C CYS A 258 9.82 4.52 11.50
N ALA A 259 10.59 5.31 12.25
CA ALA A 259 10.10 5.98 13.46
C ALA A 259 8.92 6.94 13.18
N LEU A 260 8.82 7.50 11.97
CA LEU A 260 7.66 8.30 11.54
C LEU A 260 6.36 7.48 11.50
N TYR A 261 6.45 6.18 11.19
CA TYR A 261 5.33 5.25 11.08
C TYR A 261 5.38 4.16 12.16
N ALA A 262 5.89 4.51 13.35
CA ALA A 262 6.02 3.58 14.48
C ALA A 262 4.67 3.01 14.92
N HIS A 263 3.58 3.80 14.85
CA HIS A 263 2.22 3.37 15.19
C HIS A 263 1.70 2.22 14.32
N ALA A 264 2.19 2.12 13.08
CA ALA A 264 1.81 1.06 12.14
C ALA A 264 2.84 -0.08 12.07
N HIS A 265 3.94 0.01 12.83
CA HIS A 265 5.09 -0.89 12.73
C HIS A 265 5.56 -1.11 11.28
N ALA A 266 5.60 -0.02 10.50
CA ALA A 266 5.84 -0.04 9.06
C ALA A 266 7.20 0.55 8.66
N SER A 267 7.68 0.17 7.48
CA SER A 267 8.75 0.88 6.80
C SER A 267 8.15 2.04 5.98
N CYS A 268 8.90 3.12 5.79
CA CYS A 268 8.56 4.10 4.76
C CYS A 268 9.19 3.70 3.41
N ALA A 269 8.80 4.37 2.32
CA ALA A 269 9.39 4.09 1.01
C ALA A 269 10.91 4.34 0.93
N LEU A 270 11.45 5.33 1.67
CA LEU A 270 12.90 5.59 1.74
C LEU A 270 13.66 4.46 2.46
N ALA A 271 13.10 3.97 3.56
CA ALA A 271 13.66 2.84 4.31
C ALA A 271 13.65 1.57 3.45
N MET A 272 12.54 1.32 2.76
CA MET A 272 12.40 0.18 1.87
C MET A 272 13.37 0.25 0.69
N GLU A 273 13.58 1.43 0.11
CA GLU A 273 14.56 1.64 -0.96
C GLU A 273 15.99 1.30 -0.52
N ALA A 274 16.44 1.86 0.62
CA ALA A 274 17.78 1.64 1.14
C ALA A 274 18.00 0.16 1.51
N TRP A 275 17.00 -0.47 2.12
CA TRP A 275 17.02 -1.90 2.42
C TRP A 275 17.07 -2.75 1.15
N ALA A 276 16.26 -2.47 0.14
CA ALA A 276 16.25 -3.23 -1.11
C ALA A 276 17.63 -3.17 -1.79
N LYS A 277 18.23 -1.98 -1.86
CA LYS A 277 19.58 -1.77 -2.42
C LYS A 277 20.65 -2.59 -1.69
N THR A 278 20.67 -2.54 -0.36
CA THR A 278 21.64 -3.28 0.46
C THR A 278 21.39 -4.80 0.48
N SER A 279 20.17 -5.21 0.15
CA SER A 279 19.75 -6.62 0.06
C SER A 279 19.95 -7.23 -1.33
N GLY A 280 20.52 -6.48 -2.28
CA GLY A 280 20.74 -6.95 -3.65
C GLY A 280 19.46 -7.05 -4.49
N LEU A 281 18.39 -6.37 -4.08
CA LEU A 281 17.16 -6.25 -4.86
C LEU A 281 17.17 -5.00 -5.73
N PRO A 282 16.39 -4.98 -6.83
CA PRO A 282 16.02 -3.74 -7.48
C PRO A 282 15.46 -2.73 -6.45
N PRO A 283 16.02 -1.51 -6.35
CA PRO A 283 15.57 -0.53 -5.36
C PRO A 283 14.22 0.06 -5.75
N VAL A 284 13.52 0.66 -4.76
CA VAL A 284 12.31 1.45 -5.02
C VAL A 284 12.68 2.69 -5.85
N CYS A 285 11.94 2.98 -6.91
CA CYS A 285 12.25 4.05 -7.86
C CYS A 285 11.41 5.31 -7.63
N LEU A 286 11.58 5.97 -6.47
CA LEU A 286 10.81 7.18 -6.16
C LEU A 286 11.11 8.35 -7.11
N ASP A 287 10.06 9.04 -7.58
CA ASP A 287 10.24 10.30 -8.32
C ASP A 287 10.96 11.35 -7.45
N GLY A 288 11.85 12.14 -8.07
CA GLY A 288 12.70 13.10 -7.35
C GLY A 288 11.91 14.10 -6.49
N GLY A 289 10.78 14.61 -7.01
CA GLY A 289 9.91 15.53 -6.26
C GLY A 289 9.31 14.89 -5.01
N HIS A 290 8.83 13.65 -5.11
CA HIS A 290 8.30 12.93 -3.97
C HIS A 290 9.38 12.56 -2.96
N ARG A 291 10.53 12.05 -3.43
CA ARG A 291 11.68 11.76 -2.58
C ARG A 291 12.03 12.96 -1.73
N ALA A 292 12.23 14.12 -2.37
CA ALA A 292 12.60 15.35 -1.67
C ALA A 292 11.55 15.77 -0.63
N TRP A 293 10.26 15.61 -0.95
CA TRP A 293 9.19 15.88 0.01
C TRP A 293 9.20 14.91 1.19
N LEU A 294 9.32 13.61 0.94
CA LEU A 294 9.31 12.59 1.99
C LEU A 294 10.51 12.77 2.93
N VAL A 295 11.69 13.09 2.40
CA VAL A 295 12.87 13.46 3.22
C VAL A 295 12.57 14.67 4.11
N ARG A 296 11.91 15.71 3.59
CA ARG A 296 11.50 16.88 4.39
C ARG A 296 10.47 16.55 5.47
N GLU A 297 9.56 15.59 5.24
CA GLU A 297 8.64 15.12 6.28
C GLU A 297 9.39 14.43 7.42
N HIS A 298 10.37 13.58 7.10
CA HIS A 298 11.22 12.91 8.08
C HIS A 298 12.05 13.92 8.90
N ASP A 299 12.64 14.92 8.24
CA ASP A 299 13.36 16.00 8.92
C ASP A 299 12.45 16.82 9.85
N ARG A 300 11.23 17.14 9.39
CA ARG A 300 10.22 17.84 10.21
C ARG A 300 9.79 17.02 11.41
N PHE A 301 9.64 15.72 11.24
CA PHE A 301 9.35 14.80 12.34
C PHE A 301 10.48 14.76 13.36
N ALA A 302 11.74 14.60 12.91
CA ALA A 302 12.91 14.60 13.78
C ALA A 302 13.00 15.90 14.62
N LYS A 303 12.89 17.06 13.96
CA LYS A 303 12.88 18.38 14.64
C LYS A 303 11.70 18.53 15.60
N ARG A 304 10.55 17.91 15.32
CA ARG A 304 9.40 17.91 16.24
C ARG A 304 9.69 17.06 17.47
N LEU A 305 10.29 15.89 17.29
CA LEU A 305 10.63 14.98 18.39
C LEU A 305 11.65 15.62 19.35
N VAL A 306 12.70 16.25 18.82
CA VAL A 306 13.69 17.00 19.61
C VAL A 306 13.03 18.14 20.39
N ARG A 307 12.17 18.95 19.75
CA ARG A 307 11.43 20.03 20.43
C ARG A 307 10.51 19.50 21.53
N LEU A 308 9.85 18.38 21.29
CA LEU A 308 8.97 17.76 22.30
C LEU A 308 9.78 17.26 23.50
N ARG A 309 10.94 16.61 23.28
CA ARG A 309 11.86 16.22 24.36
C ARG A 309 12.26 17.42 25.24
N LYS A 310 12.66 18.54 24.62
CA LYS A 310 13.02 19.77 25.35
C LYS A 310 11.86 20.30 26.19
N ARG A 311 10.64 20.33 25.64
CA ARG A 311 9.43 20.74 26.38
C ARG A 311 9.14 19.82 27.56
N CYS A 312 9.31 18.50 27.41
CA CYS A 312 9.11 17.54 28.51
C CYS A 312 10.13 17.72 29.66
N GLN A 313 11.27 18.37 29.41
CA GLN A 313 12.30 18.65 30.42
C GLN A 313 12.14 20.04 31.08
N THR A 314 11.23 20.88 30.57
CA THR A 314 10.95 22.21 31.14
C THR A 314 9.84 22.11 32.19
N ASP A 315 10.16 22.45 33.44
CA ASP A 315 9.17 22.49 34.51
C ASP A 315 8.00 23.44 34.20
N GLY A 316 6.77 22.93 34.32
CA GLY A 316 5.56 23.69 34.08
C GLY A 316 5.21 23.94 32.60
N ALA A 317 5.96 23.38 31.64
CA ALA A 317 5.63 23.51 30.23
C ALA A 317 4.33 22.75 29.88
N GLN A 318 3.36 23.45 29.29
CA GLN A 318 2.21 22.80 28.66
C GLN A 318 2.68 22.02 27.43
N LEU A 319 2.11 20.82 27.19
CA LEU A 319 2.41 19.99 26.01
C LEU A 319 1.31 20.07 24.93
N ASP A 320 0.35 20.99 25.09
CA ASP A 320 -0.84 21.14 24.25
C ASP A 320 -1.60 19.81 24.11
N HIS A 321 -1.58 19.22 22.90
CA HIS A 321 -2.20 17.94 22.57
C HIS A 321 -1.18 16.79 22.46
N ALA A 322 0.11 17.05 22.70
CA ALA A 322 1.15 16.02 22.62
C ALA A 322 1.21 15.20 23.90
N GLN A 323 1.37 13.89 23.75
CA GLN A 323 1.69 13.02 24.88
C GLN A 323 3.19 13.11 25.23
N PRO A 324 3.56 12.92 26.50
CA PRO A 324 4.96 12.76 26.88
C PRO A 324 5.64 11.64 26.10
N LEU A 325 6.92 11.83 25.75
CA LEU A 325 7.70 10.82 25.03
C LEU A 325 7.96 9.60 25.93
N ASP A 326 7.77 8.39 25.39
CA ASP A 326 8.26 7.16 26.01
C ASP A 326 9.80 7.09 26.02
N ALA A 327 10.36 6.14 26.77
CA ALA A 327 11.80 6.01 26.93
C ALA A 327 12.56 5.82 25.60
N GLN A 328 11.98 5.09 24.65
CA GLN A 328 12.59 4.84 23.35
C GLN A 328 12.62 6.12 22.51
N SER A 329 11.53 6.87 22.51
CA SER A 329 11.39 8.14 21.78
C SER A 329 12.26 9.24 22.39
N GLN A 330 12.46 9.23 23.72
CA GLN A 330 13.41 10.11 24.38
C GLN A 330 14.85 9.85 23.93
N LEU A 331 15.27 8.58 23.90
CA LEU A 331 16.61 8.19 23.44
C LEU A 331 16.82 8.54 21.95
N LEU A 332 15.80 8.31 21.12
CA LEU A 332 15.84 8.69 19.71
C LEU A 332 15.97 10.22 19.55
N ALA A 333 15.17 10.99 20.29
CA ALA A 333 15.23 12.44 20.26
C ALA A 333 16.59 12.99 20.72
N GLU A 334 17.24 12.37 21.69
CA GLU A 334 18.60 12.73 22.12
C GLU A 334 19.64 12.49 21.00
N LYS A 335 19.59 11.33 20.36
CA LYS A 335 20.47 11.04 19.21
C LYS A 335 20.23 12.01 18.05
N LEU A 336 18.97 12.33 17.77
CA LEU A 336 18.60 13.29 16.73
C LEU A 336 19.07 14.71 17.06
N GLU A 337 19.01 15.12 18.32
CA GLU A 337 19.52 16.42 18.76
C GLU A 337 21.02 16.54 18.50
N GLY A 338 21.80 15.53 18.90
CA GLY A 338 23.24 15.47 18.60
C GLY A 338 23.52 15.53 17.10
N ALA A 339 22.84 14.70 16.31
CA ALA A 339 23.01 14.67 14.86
C ALA A 339 22.65 16.01 14.17
N ILE A 340 21.62 16.71 14.65
CA ILE A 340 21.22 18.02 14.12
C ILE A 340 22.26 19.09 14.47
N ALA A 341 22.81 19.07 15.69
CA ALA A 341 23.80 20.05 16.16
C ALA A 341 25.18 19.86 15.50
N GLU A 342 25.66 18.61 15.37
CA GLU A 342 26.95 18.29 14.73
C GLU A 342 26.99 18.69 13.25
N CYS A 343 25.82 18.78 12.61
CA CYS A 343 25.69 19.10 11.21
C CYS A 343 25.46 20.60 10.91
N GLU A 344 25.54 21.50 11.90
CA GLU A 344 25.38 22.95 11.66
C GLU A 344 26.43 23.52 10.68
N ASN A 345 27.56 22.82 10.49
CA ASN A 345 28.64 23.19 9.56
C ASN A 345 28.87 22.16 8.43
N VAL A 346 27.96 21.21 8.23
CA VAL A 346 28.06 20.13 7.24
C VAL A 346 27.05 20.35 6.13
N ASP A 347 27.33 19.83 4.93
CA ASP A 347 26.39 19.81 3.82
C ASP A 347 25.02 19.21 4.22
N GLU A 348 23.94 19.82 3.73
CA GLU A 348 22.57 19.51 4.12
C GLU A 348 22.21 18.05 3.78
N GLU A 349 22.75 17.53 2.68
CA GLU A 349 22.52 16.15 2.24
C GLU A 349 23.08 15.13 3.25
N ALA A 350 24.30 15.34 3.74
CA ALA A 350 24.92 14.48 4.73
C ALA A 350 24.15 14.49 6.06
N ARG A 351 23.67 15.67 6.50
CA ARG A 351 22.80 15.80 7.66
C ARG A 351 21.52 14.99 7.52
N LEU A 352 20.83 15.14 6.38
CA LEU A 352 19.57 14.45 6.12
C LEU A 352 19.78 12.93 6.05
N SER A 353 20.89 12.46 5.48
CA SER A 353 21.27 11.05 5.48
C SER A 353 21.43 10.50 6.91
N THR A 354 22.13 11.23 7.79
CA THR A 354 22.28 10.83 9.20
C THR A 354 20.94 10.79 9.94
N VAL A 355 20.09 11.80 9.73
CA VAL A 355 18.73 11.84 10.31
C VAL A 355 17.90 10.64 9.85
N LEU A 356 17.91 10.32 8.55
CA LEU A 356 17.19 9.16 8.03
C LEU A 356 17.74 7.85 8.61
N GLY A 357 19.05 7.72 8.77
CA GLY A 357 19.67 6.56 9.40
C GLY A 357 19.19 6.33 10.84
N LEU A 358 19.02 7.40 11.62
CA LEU A 358 18.49 7.31 12.99
C LEU A 358 16.99 6.99 13.02
N LEU A 359 16.22 7.45 12.04
CA LEU A 359 14.78 7.18 11.92
C LEU A 359 14.47 5.79 11.37
N HIS A 360 15.43 5.14 10.70
CA HIS A 360 15.31 3.80 10.11
C HIS A 360 16.09 2.77 10.94
N ALA A 361 15.56 2.45 12.13
CA ALA A 361 16.21 1.54 13.09
C ALA A 361 15.52 0.18 13.18
#